data_AF-A0A1S3L5E4-F1
#
_entry.id   AF-A0A1S3L5E4-F1
#
_cell.length_a   1.000
_cell.length_b   1.000
_cell.length_c   1.000
_cell.angle_alpha   90.00
_cell.angle_beta   90.00
_cell.angle_gamma   90.00
#
_symmetry.space_group_name_H-M   'P 1'
#
loop_
_entity.id
_entity.type
_entity.pdbx_description
1 polymer ?
#
loop_
_entity_poly.entity_id
_entity_poly.type
_entity_poly.pdbx_seq_one_letter_code
_entity_poly.pdbx_strand_id
1 'polypeptide(L)'
;MPKNKQSFQFRMWSFVVSPPFEYSIMGLIALNTIVLMMKYNGASDTYDKVLKNINIVFTTLFFMECILKIIAFGVLNYFKDAWNIFDFVSVLGSFTDILVTEFWVSASWGIVL
;
A
#
# COMPACT_ATOMS: atom_id res chain seq x y z
N MET A 1 -22.98 -6.69 -6.98
CA MET A 1 -23.55 -5.59 -7.78
C MET A 1 -24.39 -4.71 -6.85
N PRO A 2 -24.01 -3.44 -6.60
CA PRO A 2 -24.74 -2.58 -5.67
C PRO A 2 -26.13 -2.26 -6.22
N LYS A 3 -27.14 -2.35 -5.35
CA LYS A 3 -28.56 -2.20 -5.73
C LYS A 3 -29.00 -0.75 -5.98
N ASN A 4 -28.18 0.25 -5.64
CA ASN A 4 -28.56 1.66 -5.67
C ASN A 4 -27.70 2.47 -6.66
N LYS A 5 -28.26 2.74 -7.85
CA LYS A 5 -27.57 3.39 -9.00
C LYS A 5 -27.27 4.89 -8.81
N GLN A 6 -27.77 5.53 -7.75
CA GLN A 6 -27.62 6.99 -7.53
C GLN A 6 -26.59 7.41 -6.47
N SER A 7 -25.84 6.47 -5.88
CA SER A 7 -24.89 6.79 -4.80
C SER A 7 -23.47 7.02 -5.33
N PHE A 8 -22.67 7.83 -4.62
CA PHE A 8 -21.23 8.05 -4.81
C PHE A 8 -20.45 6.74 -5.03
N GLN A 9 -20.93 5.66 -4.42
CA GLN A 9 -20.44 4.28 -4.59
C GLN A 9 -20.43 3.80 -6.05
N PHE A 10 -21.41 4.14 -6.89
CA PHE A 10 -21.45 3.67 -8.28
C PHE A 10 -20.43 4.39 -9.17
N ARG A 11 -20.21 5.69 -8.96
CA ARG A 11 -19.13 6.45 -9.63
C ARG A 11 -17.75 5.94 -9.21
N MET A 12 -17.56 5.70 -7.91
CA MET A 12 -16.35 5.11 -7.36
C MET A 12 -16.10 3.70 -7.93
N TRP A 13 -17.14 2.87 -7.99
CA TRP A 13 -17.08 1.53 -8.57
C TRP A 13 -16.68 1.55 -10.05
N SER A 14 -17.31 2.41 -10.85
CA SER A 14 -16.97 2.56 -12.27
C SER A 14 -15.55 3.06 -12.50
N PHE A 15 -15.02 3.87 -11.58
CA PHE A 15 -13.65 4.36 -11.65
C PHE A 15 -12.63 3.29 -11.26
N VAL A 16 -12.90 2.57 -10.17
CA VAL A 16 -12.02 1.53 -9.62
C VAL A 16 -11.98 0.28 -10.52
N VAL A 17 -13.07 -0.07 -11.19
CA VAL A 17 -13.14 -1.17 -12.17
C VAL A 17 -12.53 -0.80 -13.52
N SER A 18 -12.12 0.46 -13.70
CA SER A 18 -11.58 0.88 -15.00
C SER A 18 -10.23 0.18 -15.27
N PRO A 19 -9.99 -0.35 -16.48
CA PRO A 19 -8.71 -0.94 -16.87
C PRO A 19 -7.48 -0.07 -16.57
N PRO A 20 -7.48 1.26 -16.80
CA PRO A 20 -6.31 2.09 -16.47
C PRO A 20 -6.02 2.15 -14.96
N PHE A 21 -7.05 1.99 -14.11
CA PHE A 21 -6.84 1.89 -12.67
C PHE A 21 -6.10 0.59 -12.33
N GLU A 22 -6.55 -0.55 -12.84
CA GLU A 22 -5.88 -1.85 -12.64
C GLU A 22 -4.41 -1.84 -13.11
N TYR A 23 -4.11 -1.26 -14.27
CA TYR A 23 -2.74 -1.11 -14.75
C TYR A 23 -1.90 -0.17 -13.87
N SER A 24 -2.51 0.87 -13.29
CA SER A 24 -1.83 1.76 -12.35
C SER A 24 -1.38 0.99 -11.10
N ILE A 25 -2.20 0.05 -10.61
CA ILE A 25 -1.88 -0.76 -9.43
C ILE A 25 -0.73 -1.72 -9.73
N MET A 26 -0.79 -2.40 -10.87
CA MET A 26 0.31 -3.26 -11.31
C MET A 26 1.62 -2.48 -11.48
N GLY A 27 1.55 -1.27 -12.04
CA GLY A 27 2.69 -0.36 -12.15
C GLY A 27 3.25 0.04 -10.78
N LEU A 28 2.39 0.40 -9.83
CA LEU A 28 2.78 0.75 -8.46
C LEU A 28 3.44 -0.44 -7.74
N ILE A 29 2.93 -1.66 -7.92
CA ILE A 29 3.51 -2.89 -7.32
C ILE A 29 4.91 -3.13 -7.90
N ALA A 30 5.04 -3.05 -9.22
CA ALA A 30 6.34 -3.20 -9.89
C ALA A 30 7.35 -2.16 -9.39
N LEU A 31 6.91 -0.89 -9.28
CA LEU A 31 7.77 0.22 -8.85
C LEU A 31 8.19 0.08 -7.38
N ASN A 32 7.27 -0.31 -6.48
CA ASN A 32 7.59 -0.59 -5.08
C ASN A 32 8.63 -1.73 -4.96
N THR A 33 8.46 -2.79 -5.74
CA THR A 33 9.43 -3.90 -5.76
C THR A 33 10.81 -3.46 -6.26
N ILE A 34 10.86 -2.59 -7.27
CA ILE A 34 12.12 -1.99 -7.77
C ILE A 34 12.79 -1.14 -6.67
N VAL A 35 12.03 -0.30 -5.98
CA VAL A 35 12.56 0.54 -4.88
C VAL A 35 13.13 -0.31 -3.75
N LEU A 36 12.47 -1.41 -3.40
CA LEU A 36 12.99 -2.37 -2.43
C LEU A 36 14.28 -3.04 -2.92
N MET A 37 14.36 -3.41 -4.20
CA MET A 37 15.57 -4.00 -4.81
C MET A 37 16.73 -3.02 -4.95
N MET A 38 16.47 -1.70 -4.98
CA MET A 38 17.52 -0.68 -5.01
C MET A 38 18.22 -0.47 -3.65
N LYS A 39 17.69 -1.03 -2.55
CA LYS A 39 18.41 -1.03 -1.27
C LYS A 39 19.70 -1.84 -1.41
N TYR A 40 20.85 -1.21 -1.16
CA TYR A 40 22.14 -1.90 -1.14
C TYR A 40 22.95 -1.54 0.11
N ASN A 41 23.68 -2.52 0.64
CA ASN A 41 24.53 -2.33 1.82
C ASN A 41 25.77 -1.51 1.44
N GLY A 42 25.88 -0.29 1.97
CA GLY A 42 26.95 0.67 1.68
C GLY A 42 26.47 1.98 1.06
N ALA A 43 25.15 2.16 0.90
CA ALA A 43 24.57 3.42 0.47
C ALA A 43 24.84 4.56 1.46
N SER A 44 24.88 5.79 0.96
CA SER A 44 25.01 6.96 1.83
C SER A 44 23.74 7.17 2.64
N ASP A 45 23.86 7.72 3.86
CA ASP A 45 22.71 8.01 4.73
C ASP A 45 21.62 8.84 4.05
N THR A 46 22.01 9.71 3.11
CA THR A 46 21.08 10.52 2.31
C THR A 46 20.29 9.66 1.32
N TYR A 47 20.92 8.67 0.69
CA TYR A 47 20.26 7.75 -0.24
C TYR A 47 19.22 6.90 0.50
N ASP A 48 19.59 6.34 1.65
CA ASP A 48 18.67 5.53 2.46
C ASP A 48 17.46 6.34 2.96
N LYS A 49 17.66 7.60 3.35
CA LYS A 49 16.56 8.50 3.71
C LYS A 49 15.62 8.76 2.53
N VAL A 50 16.15 8.96 1.33
CA VAL A 50 15.35 9.17 0.12
C VAL A 50 14.57 7.89 -0.22
N LEU A 51 15.19 6.72 -0.19
CA LEU A 51 14.50 5.44 -0.43
C LEU A 51 13.42 5.17 0.62
N LYS A 52 13.69 5.47 1.90
CA LYS A 52 12.69 5.36 2.97
C LYS A 52 11.49 6.27 2.70
N ASN A 53 11.74 7.53 2.32
CA ASN A 53 10.67 8.47 2.00
C ASN A 53 9.84 8.00 0.78
N ILE A 54 10.49 7.49 -0.26
CA ILE A 54 9.82 6.93 -1.44
C ILE A 54 8.94 5.73 -1.06
N ASN A 55 9.44 4.80 -0.25
CA ASN A 55 8.65 3.66 0.26
C ASN A 55 7.43 4.11 1.08
N ILE A 56 7.57 5.16 1.89
CA ILE A 56 6.44 5.73 2.66
C ILE A 56 5.38 6.31 1.72
N VAL A 57 5.80 7.03 0.67
CA VAL A 57 4.89 7.57 -0.35
C VAL A 57 4.14 6.44 -1.05
N PHE A 58 4.84 5.39 -1.50
CA PHE A 58 4.20 4.23 -2.12
C PHE A 58 3.21 3.53 -1.18
N THR A 59 3.61 3.30 0.07
CA THR A 59 2.74 2.70 1.10
C THR A 59 1.47 3.52 1.32
N THR A 60 1.59 4.84 1.36
CA THR A 60 0.44 5.75 1.53
C THR A 60 -0.48 5.72 0.31
N LEU A 61 0.08 5.64 -0.91
CA LEU A 61 -0.70 5.51 -2.14
C LEU A 61 -1.50 4.19 -2.17
N PHE A 62 -0.86 3.06 -1.84
CA PHE A 62 -1.55 1.77 -1.74
C PHE A 62 -2.63 1.77 -0.65
N PHE A 63 -2.37 2.39 0.49
CA PHE A 63 -3.36 2.51 1.55
C PHE A 63 -4.60 3.29 1.10
N MET A 64 -4.41 4.43 0.41
CA MET A 64 -5.52 5.20 -0.16
C MET A 64 -6.30 4.41 -1.22
N GLU A 65 -5.60 3.66 -2.07
CA GLU A 65 -6.20 2.80 -3.08
C GLU A 65 -7.07 1.70 -2.45
N CYS A 66 -6.55 1.02 -1.44
CA CYS A 66 -7.26 -0.01 -0.69
C CYS A 66 -8.57 0.55 -0.10
N ILE A 67 -8.53 1.74 0.51
CA ILE A 67 -9.73 2.42 1.02
C ILE A 67 -10.73 2.72 -0.11
N LEU A 68 -10.26 3.26 -1.23
CA LEU A 68 -11.11 3.55 -2.39
C LEU A 68 -11.79 2.28 -2.92
N LYS A 69 -11.07 1.16 -3.00
CA LYS A 69 -11.60 -0.14 -3.41
C LYS A 69 -12.62 -0.70 -2.41
N ILE A 70 -12.37 -0.58 -1.11
CA ILE A 70 -13.32 -1.01 -0.07
C ILE A 70 -14.63 -0.22 -0.15
N ILE A 71 -14.55 1.10 -0.38
CA ILE A 71 -15.74 1.95 -0.53
C ILE A 71 -16.48 1.65 -1.85
N ALA A 72 -15.74 1.35 -2.92
CA ALA A 72 -16.29 1.06 -4.25
C ALA A 72 -16.99 -0.31 -4.33
N PHE A 73 -16.40 -1.37 -3.80
CA PHE A 73 -16.93 -2.74 -3.89
C PHE A 73 -17.75 -3.17 -2.67
N GLY A 74 -17.54 -2.53 -1.52
CA GLY A 74 -18.01 -3.01 -0.22
C GLY A 74 -17.13 -4.14 0.33
N VAL A 75 -16.98 -4.18 1.66
CA VAL A 75 -16.06 -5.08 2.39
C VAL A 75 -16.18 -6.54 1.94
N LEU A 76 -17.39 -7.08 1.85
CA LEU A 76 -17.64 -8.49 1.50
C LEU A 76 -17.26 -8.85 0.05
N ASN A 77 -17.33 -7.89 -0.87
CA ASN A 77 -17.02 -8.13 -2.28
C ASN A 77 -15.52 -7.87 -2.56
N TYR A 78 -14.89 -7.02 -1.75
CA TYR A 78 -13.44 -6.80 -1.76
C TYR A 78 -12.67 -8.07 -1.37
N PHE A 79 -13.04 -8.72 -0.25
CA PHE A 79 -12.39 -9.95 0.22
C PHE A 79 -12.71 -11.22 -0.60
N LYS A 80 -13.53 -11.12 -1.66
CA LYS A 80 -13.75 -12.24 -2.58
C LYS A 80 -12.76 -12.27 -3.74
N ASP A 81 -12.11 -11.13 -4.03
CA ASP A 81 -11.18 -11.02 -5.13
C ASP A 81 -9.75 -11.24 -4.61
N ALA A 82 -9.09 -12.28 -5.11
CA ALA A 82 -7.74 -12.65 -4.70
C ALA A 82 -6.72 -11.53 -4.96
N TRP A 83 -6.92 -10.72 -6.00
CA TRP A 83 -6.02 -9.60 -6.33
C TRP A 83 -6.13 -8.45 -5.33
N ASN A 84 -7.34 -8.18 -4.83
CA ASN A 84 -7.56 -7.17 -3.81
C ASN A 84 -7.02 -7.64 -2.44
N ILE A 85 -7.13 -8.93 -2.14
CA ILE A 85 -6.50 -9.52 -0.94
C ILE A 85 -4.97 -9.37 -1.01
N PHE A 86 -4.37 -9.62 -2.16
CA PHE A 86 -2.92 -9.45 -2.36
C PHE A 86 -2.47 -8.01 -2.07
N ASP A 87 -3.21 -7.02 -2.59
CA ASP A 87 -2.96 -5.61 -2.32
C ASP A 87 -3.08 -5.26 -0.82
N PHE A 88 -4.13 -5.75 -0.14
CA PHE A 88 -4.30 -5.58 1.30
C PHE A 88 -3.14 -6.17 2.12
N VAL A 89 -2.67 -7.37 1.75
CA VAL A 89 -1.53 -8.03 2.39
C VAL A 89 -0.23 -7.25 2.17
N SER A 90 -0.03 -6.68 0.98
CA SER A 90 1.12 -5.83 0.67
C SER A 90 1.16 -4.60 1.58
N VAL A 91 0.02 -3.91 1.75
CA VAL A 91 -0.09 -2.75 2.66
C VAL A 91 0.19 -3.14 4.11
N LEU A 92 -0.34 -4.28 4.56
CA LEU A 92 -0.05 -4.80 5.90
C LEU A 92 1.44 -5.11 6.08
N GLY A 93 2.08 -5.70 5.08
CA GLY A 93 3.52 -5.95 5.05
C GLY A 93 4.32 -4.67 5.29
N SER A 94 4.02 -3.60 4.54
CA SER A 94 4.68 -2.30 4.72
C SER A 94 4.42 -1.69 6.10
N PHE A 95 3.20 -1.82 6.63
CA PHE A 95 2.88 -1.36 8.00
C PHE A 95 3.67 -2.13 9.06
N THR A 96 3.80 -3.45 8.89
CA THR A 96 4.58 -4.28 9.82
C THR A 96 6.07 -3.97 9.76
N ASP A 97 6.63 -3.66 8.59
CA ASP A 97 8.04 -3.28 8.45
C ASP A 97 8.35 -1.98 9.20
N ILE A 98 7.47 -0.97 9.06
CA ILE A 98 7.58 0.30 9.79
C ILE A 98 7.42 0.07 11.30
N LEU A 99 6.38 -0.65 11.72
CA LEU A 99 6.15 -0.93 13.15
C LEU A 99 7.32 -1.70 13.76
N VAL A 100 7.82 -2.75 13.10
CA VAL A 100 8.98 -3.52 13.58
C VAL A 100 10.21 -2.62 13.68
N THR A 101 10.46 -1.76 12.70
CA THR A 101 11.59 -0.82 12.74
C THR A 101 11.46 0.14 13.93
N GLU A 102 10.29 0.74 14.15
CA GLU A 102 10.06 1.69 15.25
C GLU A 102 10.07 1.01 16.62
N PHE A 103 9.45 -0.17 16.76
CA PHE A 103 9.52 -0.98 17.99
C PHE A 103 10.94 -1.40 18.29
N TRP A 104 11.74 -1.76 17.29
CA TRP A 104 13.11 -2.20 17.49
C TRP A 104 14.05 -1.05 17.83
N VAL A 105 13.84 0.12 17.22
CA VAL A 105 14.49 1.37 17.63
C VAL A 105 14.11 1.70 19.09
N SER A 106 12.82 1.71 19.44
CA SER A 106 12.36 2.01 20.80
C SER A 106 12.89 1.03 21.85
N ALA A 107 12.91 -0.27 21.56
CA ALA A 107 13.45 -1.29 22.45
C ALA A 107 14.97 -1.16 22.63
N SER A 108 15.70 -0.85 21.55
CA SER A 108 17.15 -0.61 21.61
C SER A 108 17.48 0.59 22.50
N TRP A 109 16.77 1.72 22.32
CA TRP A 109 16.96 2.91 23.17
C TRP A 109 16.53 2.70 24.63
N GLY A 110 15.51 1.85 24.88
CA GLY A 110 15.04 1.52 26.23
C GLY A 110 15.95 0.56 27.01
N ILE A 111 16.87 -0.15 26.34
CA ILE A 111 17.87 -1.03 26.98
C ILE A 111 19.16 -0.27 27.31
N VAL A 112 19.38 0.89 26.68
CA VAL A 112 20.60 1.71 26.84
C VAL A 112 20.47 2.78 27.95
N LEU A 113 19.29 2.91 28.57
CA LEU A 113 19.03 3.71 29.78
C LEU A 113 18.88 2.81 31.01
#